data_AF-A0AAU9MGC8-F1
#
_entry.id   AF-A0AAU9MGC8-F1
#
_cell.length_a   1.000
_cell.length_b   1.000
_cell.length_c   1.000
_cell.angle_alpha   90.00
_cell.angle_beta   90.00
_cell.angle_gamma   90.00
#
_symmetry.space_group_name_H-M   'P 1'
#
loop_
_entity.id
_entity.type
_entity.pdbx_description
1 polymer ?
#
loop_
_entity_poly.entity_id
_entity_poly.type
_entity_poly.pdbx_seq_one_letter_code
_entity_poly.pdbx_strand_id
1 'polypeptide(L)'
;MSLNLESPLNTIHKIYNSRNEIINGEPDWYGILQLQTATLEEICANYYEIHAKVEEGRNKLVVGAEGALKILTEALCMITQTFWTKCSNCHFRFYYSNARINKELVCMKCGNIFVAVPLSRDNYPTHFAVCLDTVVLALSANSSNPESKGKASNDRVKDQDDADAQSKD
;
A
#
# COMPACT_ATOMS: atom_id res chain seq x y z
N MET A 1 -22.85 -7.94 23.14
CA MET A 1 -22.03 -7.27 22.12
C MET A 1 -21.42 -6.05 22.80
N SER A 2 -20.27 -6.23 23.44
CA SER A 2 -19.66 -5.18 24.27
C SER A 2 -18.99 -4.17 23.35
N LEU A 3 -19.57 -2.98 23.24
CA LEU A 3 -18.90 -1.84 22.63
C LEU A 3 -17.66 -1.54 23.48
N ASN A 4 -16.50 -2.02 23.03
CA ASN A 4 -15.21 -1.69 23.62
C ASN A 4 -14.95 -0.21 23.35
N LEU A 5 -15.42 0.62 24.28
CA LEU A 5 -15.19 2.07 24.34
C LEU A 5 -13.75 2.35 24.81
N GLU A 6 -12.78 1.74 24.14
CA GLU A 6 -11.39 2.18 24.32
C GLU A 6 -11.21 3.49 23.57
N SER A 7 -10.70 4.49 24.28
CA SER A 7 -10.44 5.81 23.69
C SER A 7 -9.36 5.70 22.59
N PRO A 8 -9.40 6.58 21.57
CA PRO A 8 -8.36 6.60 20.53
C PRO A 8 -6.94 6.70 21.09
N LEU A 9 -6.74 7.44 22.19
CA LEU A 9 -5.45 7.56 22.87
C LEU A 9 -4.94 6.20 23.39
N ASN A 10 -5.81 5.39 24.00
CA ASN A 10 -5.44 4.07 24.49
C ASN A 10 -5.07 3.13 23.33
N THR A 11 -5.86 3.13 22.26
CA THR A 11 -5.56 2.35 21.06
C THR A 11 -4.21 2.74 20.44
N ILE A 12 -3.93 4.05 20.32
CA ILE A 12 -2.64 4.56 19.83
C ILE A 12 -1.49 4.09 20.75
N HIS A 13 -1.66 4.21 22.06
CA HIS A 13 -0.64 3.79 23.03
C HIS A 13 -0.30 2.30 22.91
N LYS A 14 -1.31 1.43 22.79
CA LYS A 14 -1.11 -0.02 22.58
C LYS A 14 -0.32 -0.32 21.31
N ILE A 15 -0.62 0.35 20.20
CA ILE A 15 0.12 0.18 18.93
C ILE A 15 1.61 0.47 19.13
N TYR A 16 1.95 1.58 19.79
CA TYR A 16 3.36 1.93 20.05
C TYR A 16 4.02 0.96 21.02
N ASN A 17 3.33 0.47 22.04
CA ASN A 17 3.88 -0.50 22.97
C ASN A 17 4.20 -1.82 22.26
N SER A 18 3.24 -2.40 21.54
CA SER A 18 3.47 -3.65 20.79
C SER A 18 4.55 -3.48 19.71
N ARG A 19 4.66 -2.30 19.10
CA ARG A 19 5.75 -2.00 18.16
C ARG A 19 7.15 -2.08 18.80
N ASN A 20 7.27 -1.78 20.08
CA ASN A 20 8.55 -1.82 20.80
C ASN A 20 8.85 -3.20 21.39
N GLU A 21 7.85 -4.09 21.47
CA GLU A 21 8.04 -5.46 21.89
C GLU A 21 8.64 -6.27 20.74
N ILE A 22 9.73 -7.00 21.03
CA ILE A 22 10.45 -7.80 20.04
C ILE A 22 10.18 -9.28 20.31
N ILE A 23 9.57 -9.96 19.34
CA ILE A 23 9.28 -11.39 19.34
C ILE A 23 10.07 -12.02 18.19
N ASN A 24 10.95 -12.97 18.49
CA ASN A 24 11.80 -13.65 17.52
C ASN A 24 12.65 -12.71 16.63
N GLY A 25 13.08 -11.57 17.18
CA GLY A 25 13.92 -10.59 16.48
C GLY A 25 13.15 -9.56 15.65
N GLU A 26 11.82 -9.65 15.60
CA GLU A 26 10.95 -8.71 14.90
C GLU A 26 9.95 -8.07 15.88
N PRO A 27 9.36 -6.89 15.56
CA PRO A 27 8.27 -6.33 16.34
C PRO A 27 7.09 -7.30 16.50
N ASP A 28 6.31 -7.16 17.58
CA ASP A 28 5.05 -7.89 17.75
C ASP A 28 3.98 -7.38 16.77
N TRP A 29 4.05 -7.87 15.53
CA TRP A 29 3.13 -7.52 14.47
C TRP A 29 1.68 -7.86 14.80
N TYR A 30 1.44 -8.98 15.49
CA TYR A 30 0.10 -9.42 15.86
C TYR A 30 -0.44 -8.59 17.03
N GLY A 31 0.39 -8.27 18.02
CA GLY A 31 0.04 -7.36 19.12
C GLY A 31 -0.35 -5.96 18.63
N ILE A 32 0.28 -5.45 17.57
CA ILE A 32 -0.13 -4.18 16.92
C ILE A 32 -1.59 -4.25 16.43
N LEU A 33 -2.04 -5.40 15.93
CA LEU A 33 -3.44 -5.66 15.55
C LEU A 33 -4.31 -6.17 16.70
N GLN A 34 -3.77 -6.22 17.92
CA GLN A 34 -4.41 -6.75 19.13
C GLN A 34 -4.86 -8.21 18.95
N LEU A 35 -3.99 -9.01 18.34
CA LEU A 35 -4.17 -10.43 18.04
C LEU A 35 -2.98 -11.23 18.58
N GLN A 36 -3.13 -12.57 18.64
CA GLN A 36 -2.01 -13.49 18.90
C GLN A 36 -1.59 -14.19 17.61
N THR A 37 -2.42 -15.12 17.15
CA THR A 37 -2.35 -15.77 15.84
C THR A 37 -3.77 -15.85 15.32
N ALA A 38 -3.99 -15.44 14.08
CA ALA A 38 -5.33 -15.20 13.56
C ALA A 38 -5.42 -15.51 12.07
N THR A 39 -6.63 -15.76 11.60
CA THR A 39 -6.97 -15.91 10.19
C THR A 39 -6.89 -14.57 9.44
N LEU A 40 -6.85 -14.61 8.10
CA LEU A 40 -6.82 -13.39 7.28
C LEU A 40 -8.06 -12.51 7.52
N GLU A 41 -9.22 -13.13 7.73
CA GLU A 41 -10.48 -12.42 8.00
C GLU A 41 -10.41 -11.66 9.33
N GLU A 42 -9.93 -12.31 10.40
CA GLU A 42 -9.72 -11.69 11.72
C GLU A 42 -8.67 -10.58 11.66
N ILE A 43 -7.55 -10.79 10.94
CA ILE A 43 -6.51 -9.77 10.71
C ILE A 43 -7.11 -8.52 10.06
N CYS A 44 -7.89 -8.68 8.99
CA CYS A 44 -8.51 -7.57 8.30
C CYS A 44 -9.59 -6.89 9.15
N ALA A 45 -10.44 -7.66 9.85
CA ALA A 45 -11.47 -7.12 10.73
C ALA A 45 -10.87 -6.23 11.83
N ASN A 46 -9.86 -6.73 12.54
CA ASN A 46 -9.15 -5.98 13.57
C ASN A 46 -8.43 -4.76 13.00
N TYR A 47 -7.80 -4.88 11.82
CA TYR A 47 -7.20 -3.75 11.13
C TYR A 47 -8.21 -2.62 10.91
N TYR A 48 -9.41 -2.88 10.39
CA TYR A 48 -10.41 -1.83 10.18
C TYR A 48 -10.88 -1.19 11.47
N GLU A 49 -11.16 -2.01 12.49
CA GLU A 49 -11.66 -1.49 13.76
C GLU A 49 -10.63 -0.55 14.40
N ILE A 50 -9.36 -0.98 14.44
CA ILE A 50 -8.27 -0.19 15.00
C ILE A 50 -8.01 1.04 14.13
N HIS A 51 -7.96 0.89 12.81
CA HIS A 51 -7.75 2.00 11.89
C HIS A 51 -8.84 3.07 12.07
N ALA A 52 -10.11 2.68 12.16
CA ALA A 52 -11.22 3.60 12.38
C ALA A 52 -11.11 4.37 13.71
N LYS A 53 -10.68 3.69 14.79
CA LYS A 53 -10.42 4.33 16.09
C LYS A 53 -9.24 5.31 16.04
N VAL A 54 -8.14 4.93 15.39
CA VAL A 54 -6.97 5.82 15.26
C VAL A 54 -7.29 7.00 14.35
N GLU A 55 -8.10 6.79 13.31
CA GLU A 55 -8.64 7.83 12.42
C GLU A 55 -9.51 8.85 13.18
N GLU A 56 -10.40 8.38 14.06
CA GLU A 56 -11.14 9.24 14.98
C GLU A 56 -10.18 10.06 15.85
N GLY A 57 -9.13 9.43 16.39
CA GLY A 57 -8.06 10.10 17.14
C GLY A 57 -7.36 11.17 16.30
N ARG A 58 -7.03 10.89 15.04
CA ARG A 58 -6.40 11.84 14.12
C ARG A 58 -7.30 13.04 13.84
N ASN A 59 -8.59 12.80 13.58
CA ASN A 59 -9.58 13.88 13.37
C ASN A 59 -9.76 14.75 14.61
N LYS A 60 -9.53 14.18 15.80
CA LYS A 60 -9.48 14.87 17.09
C LYS A 60 -8.08 15.40 17.47
N LEU A 61 -7.12 15.33 16.55
CA LEU A 61 -5.74 15.79 16.72
C LEU A 61 -5.00 15.14 17.91
N VAL A 62 -5.32 13.88 18.23
CA VAL A 62 -4.58 13.09 19.21
C VAL A 62 -3.15 12.89 18.70
N VAL A 63 -2.17 13.29 19.51
CA VAL A 63 -0.75 13.17 19.19
C VAL A 63 -0.38 11.71 18.90
N GLY A 64 0.40 11.50 17.84
CA GLY A 64 0.90 10.18 17.47
C GLY A 64 -0.05 9.33 16.62
N ALA A 65 -1.28 9.79 16.35
CA ALA A 65 -2.26 9.06 15.53
C ALA A 65 -1.74 8.73 14.12
N GLU A 66 -1.08 9.68 13.45
CA GLU A 66 -0.54 9.44 12.10
C GLU A 66 0.58 8.40 12.07
N GLY A 67 1.48 8.44 13.05
CA GLY A 67 2.50 7.40 13.21
C GLY A 67 1.88 6.04 13.56
N ALA A 68 0.82 6.00 14.35
CA ALA A 68 0.11 4.77 14.67
C ALA A 68 -0.57 4.15 13.42
N LEU A 69 -1.18 4.96 12.55
CA LEU A 69 -1.73 4.49 11.27
C LEU A 69 -0.64 3.85 10.40
N LYS A 70 0.53 4.48 10.33
CA LYS A 70 1.66 3.95 9.58
C LYS A 70 2.16 2.61 10.14
N ILE A 71 2.31 2.50 11.46
CA ILE A 71 2.69 1.25 12.15
C ILE A 71 1.64 0.16 11.87
N LEU A 72 0.35 0.52 11.89
CA LEU A 72 -0.75 -0.40 11.62
C LEU A 72 -0.70 -0.93 10.18
N THR A 73 -0.50 -0.05 9.19
CA THR A 73 -0.34 -0.44 7.78
C THR A 73 0.92 -1.30 7.58
N GLU A 74 2.00 -0.98 8.29
CA GLU A 74 3.23 -1.79 8.29
C GLU A 74 2.97 -3.20 8.81
N ALA A 75 2.30 -3.33 9.97
CA ALA A 75 1.96 -4.63 10.54
C ALA A 75 1.09 -5.48 9.61
N LEU A 76 0.08 -4.87 8.98
CA LEU A 76 -0.76 -5.56 7.99
C LEU A 76 0.09 -6.11 6.83
N CYS A 77 1.02 -5.33 6.28
CA CYS A 77 1.92 -5.76 5.20
C CYS A 77 2.79 -6.95 5.64
N MET A 78 3.36 -6.88 6.84
CA MET A 78 4.27 -7.89 7.37
C MET A 78 3.56 -9.22 7.64
N ILE A 79 2.36 -9.18 8.23
CA ILE A 79 1.58 -10.39 8.52
C ILE A 79 1.07 -11.03 7.23
N THR A 80 0.55 -10.22 6.31
CA THR A 80 -0.05 -10.72 5.07
C THR A 80 0.97 -11.01 3.96
N GLN A 81 2.27 -10.77 4.21
CA GLN A 81 3.34 -10.95 3.22
C GLN A 81 3.07 -10.17 1.92
N THR A 82 2.75 -8.88 2.09
CA THR A 82 2.44 -7.95 0.99
C THR A 82 3.26 -6.67 1.13
N PHE A 83 3.30 -5.88 0.06
CA PHE A 83 4.01 -4.63 0.01
C PHE A 83 3.32 -3.60 -0.88
N TRP A 84 3.59 -2.32 -0.58
CA TRP A 84 3.22 -1.22 -1.46
C TRP A 84 4.30 -0.96 -2.50
N THR A 85 3.90 -0.71 -3.74
CA THR A 85 4.73 -0.24 -4.84
C THR A 85 4.12 0.99 -5.48
N LYS A 86 4.86 1.72 -6.31
CA LYS A 86 4.32 2.81 -7.13
C LYS A 86 4.74 2.67 -8.57
N CYS A 87 3.83 3.02 -9.49
CA CYS A 87 4.17 3.10 -10.90
C CYS A 87 5.19 4.22 -11.14
N SER A 88 6.28 3.93 -11.87
CA SER A 88 7.30 4.93 -12.22
C SER A 88 6.78 6.06 -13.11
N ASN A 89 5.74 5.80 -13.91
CA ASN A 89 5.19 6.78 -14.83
C ASN A 89 4.11 7.67 -14.20
N CYS A 90 3.05 7.08 -13.62
CA CYS A 90 1.91 7.86 -13.13
C CYS A 90 1.87 8.01 -11.60
N HIS A 91 2.85 7.44 -10.89
CA HIS A 91 3.00 7.47 -9.43
C HIS A 91 1.83 6.89 -8.64
N PHE A 92 0.88 6.24 -9.29
CA PHE A 92 -0.20 5.53 -8.61
C PHE A 92 0.39 4.39 -7.79
N ARG A 93 -0.07 4.26 -6.56
CA ARG A 93 0.40 3.25 -5.61
C ARG A 93 -0.47 2.01 -5.69
N PHE A 94 0.17 0.86 -5.55
CA PHE A 94 -0.48 -0.44 -5.63
C PHE A 94 -0.02 -1.32 -4.48
N TYR A 95 -0.86 -2.27 -4.12
CA TYR A 95 -0.63 -3.24 -3.05
C TYR A 95 -0.55 -4.64 -3.67
N TYR A 96 0.52 -5.38 -3.40
CA TYR A 96 0.78 -6.71 -3.99
C TYR A 96 1.41 -7.67 -2.98
N SER A 97 1.25 -8.97 -3.21
CA SER A 97 2.02 -10.04 -2.54
C SER A 97 3.52 -9.88 -2.76
N ASN A 98 4.32 -10.18 -1.73
CA ASN A 98 5.80 -10.17 -1.75
C ASN A 98 6.40 -11.03 -2.88
N ALA A 99 5.66 -12.03 -3.40
CA ALA A 99 6.06 -12.80 -4.57
C ALA A 99 6.26 -11.95 -5.85
N ARG A 100 5.68 -10.74 -5.90
CA ARG A 100 5.81 -9.80 -7.01
C ARG A 100 6.99 -8.83 -6.87
N ILE A 101 7.78 -8.89 -5.79
CA ILE A 101 8.96 -8.04 -5.63
C ILE A 101 9.95 -8.27 -6.77
N ASN A 102 10.45 -7.18 -7.34
CA ASN A 102 11.37 -7.16 -8.48
C ASN A 102 10.83 -7.83 -9.75
N LYS A 103 9.50 -7.96 -9.88
CA LYS A 103 8.84 -8.41 -11.11
C LYS A 103 8.28 -7.25 -11.90
N GLU A 104 8.22 -7.40 -13.22
CA GLU A 104 7.54 -6.44 -14.09
C GLU A 104 6.02 -6.55 -13.92
N LEU A 105 5.35 -5.41 -13.72
CA LEU A 105 3.91 -5.28 -13.57
C LEU A 105 3.36 -4.29 -14.60
N VAL A 106 2.13 -4.52 -15.05
CA VAL A 106 1.39 -3.55 -15.87
C VAL A 106 0.61 -2.63 -14.93
N CYS A 107 0.86 -1.32 -15.01
CA CYS A 107 0.15 -0.36 -14.19
C CYS A 107 -1.34 -0.32 -14.56
N MET A 108 -2.23 -0.60 -13.60
CA MET A 108 -3.69 -0.60 -13.85
C MET A 108 -4.26 0.78 -14.16
N LYS A 109 -3.54 1.87 -13.82
CA LYS A 109 -3.98 3.26 -14.12
C LYS A 109 -3.56 3.72 -15.51
N CYS A 110 -2.33 3.47 -15.93
CA CYS A 110 -1.76 4.05 -17.17
C CYS A 110 -1.26 3.02 -18.18
N GLY A 111 -1.34 1.72 -17.88
CA GLY A 111 -0.90 0.64 -18.76
C GLY A 111 0.62 0.48 -18.91
N ASN A 112 1.43 1.37 -18.34
CA ASN A 112 2.89 1.25 -18.44
C ASN A 112 3.42 0.07 -17.64
N ILE A 113 4.41 -0.61 -18.22
CA ILE A 113 5.17 -1.66 -17.55
C ILE A 113 6.18 -1.01 -16.61
N PHE A 114 6.31 -1.52 -15.39
CA PHE A 114 7.29 -1.06 -14.41
C PHE A 114 7.74 -2.21 -13.52
N VAL A 115 8.94 -2.12 -12.96
CA VAL A 115 9.42 -3.09 -11.96
C VAL A 115 8.83 -2.76 -10.60
N ALA A 116 8.21 -3.75 -9.97
CA ALA A 116 7.62 -3.60 -8.65
C ALA A 116 8.70 -3.59 -7.57
N VAL A 117 8.95 -2.42 -7.00
CA VAL A 117 9.89 -2.23 -5.90
C VAL A 117 9.14 -1.79 -4.64
N PRO A 118 9.43 -2.37 -3.47
CA PRO A 118 8.86 -1.93 -2.21
C PRO A 118 9.08 -0.44 -1.97
N LEU A 119 8.01 0.26 -1.63
CA LEU A 119 8.12 1.60 -1.07
C LEU A 119 8.86 1.53 0.26
N SER A 120 9.63 2.56 0.58
CA SER A 120 10.11 2.73 1.95
C SER A 120 8.90 2.83 2.89
N ARG A 121 9.05 2.32 4.11
CA ARG A 121 7.99 2.31 5.13
C ARG A 121 7.45 3.72 5.39
N ASP A 122 8.29 4.75 5.27
CA ASP A 122 7.92 6.18 5.35
C ASP A 122 6.91 6.65 4.31
N ASN A 123 6.79 5.93 3.19
CA ASN A 123 5.94 6.30 2.07
C ASN A 123 4.66 5.47 1.97
N TYR A 124 4.32 4.73 3.03
CA TYR A 124 3.09 3.94 3.08
C TYR A 124 1.87 4.86 3.15
N PRO A 125 0.78 4.55 2.42
CA PRO A 125 -0.45 5.33 2.51
C PRO A 125 -1.07 5.22 3.91
N THR A 126 -1.12 6.34 4.65
CA THR A 126 -1.72 6.40 6.00
C THR A 126 -3.22 6.68 5.99
N HIS A 127 -3.76 7.17 4.87
CA HIS A 127 -5.18 7.47 4.67
C HIS A 127 -5.92 6.40 3.87
N PHE A 128 -5.23 5.34 3.44
CA PHE A 128 -5.81 4.29 2.61
C PHE A 128 -6.11 3.07 3.49
N ALA A 129 -7.37 2.94 3.92
CA ALA A 129 -7.84 1.71 4.52
C ALA A 129 -7.78 0.61 3.46
N VAL A 130 -6.81 -0.30 3.56
CA VAL A 130 -6.71 -1.47 2.68
C VAL A 130 -7.92 -2.34 2.97
N CYS A 131 -8.90 -2.47 2.06
CA CYS A 131 -10.10 -3.33 2.25
C CYS A 131 -9.76 -4.83 2.10
N LEU A 132 -10.59 -5.75 2.63
CA LEU A 132 -10.33 -7.20 2.61
C LEU A 132 -10.16 -7.66 1.15
N ASP A 133 -11.00 -7.14 0.25
CA ASP A 133 -10.89 -7.40 -1.18
C ASP A 133 -9.55 -6.95 -1.75
N THR A 134 -8.98 -5.82 -1.29
CA THR A 134 -7.66 -5.36 -1.75
C THR A 134 -6.56 -6.30 -1.28
N VAL A 135 -6.62 -6.80 -0.04
CA VAL A 135 -5.65 -7.78 0.46
C VAL A 135 -5.79 -9.11 -0.29
N VAL A 136 -7.01 -9.61 -0.44
CA VAL A 136 -7.28 -10.85 -1.18
C VAL A 136 -6.87 -10.73 -2.63
N LEU A 137 -7.13 -9.61 -3.30
CA LEU A 137 -6.65 -9.32 -4.65
C LEU A 137 -5.13 -9.33 -4.71
N ALA A 138 -4.43 -8.69 -3.77
CA ALA A 138 -2.97 -8.68 -3.73
C ALA A 138 -2.36 -10.08 -3.55
N LEU A 139 -3.01 -10.93 -2.74
CA LEU A 139 -2.59 -12.32 -2.49
C LEU A 139 -2.91 -13.23 -3.69
N SER A 140 -4.07 -13.07 -4.31
CA SER A 140 -4.50 -13.82 -5.50
C SER A 140 -3.78 -13.38 -6.78
N ALA A 141 -3.29 -12.14 -6.83
CA ALA A 141 -2.47 -11.61 -7.91
C ALA A 141 -1.11 -12.33 -8.07
N ASN A 142 -0.83 -13.39 -7.30
CA ASN A 142 0.23 -14.34 -7.60
C ASN A 142 0.09 -14.97 -9.00
N SER A 143 -1.13 -15.06 -9.56
CA SER A 143 -1.39 -15.74 -10.84
C SER A 143 -1.80 -14.81 -12.00
N SER A 144 -2.25 -13.59 -11.72
CA SER A 144 -3.00 -12.75 -12.68
C SER A 144 -2.36 -11.38 -12.93
N ASN A 145 -1.07 -11.35 -13.28
CA ASN A 145 -0.53 -10.19 -13.99
C ASN A 145 -0.66 -10.49 -15.49
N PRO A 146 -1.28 -9.63 -16.31
CA PRO A 146 -1.25 -9.85 -17.76
C PRO A 146 0.21 -9.92 -18.19
N GLU A 147 0.59 -11.05 -18.78
CA GLU A 147 1.91 -11.23 -19.38
C GLU A 147 2.18 -10.02 -20.29
N SER A 148 3.40 -9.49 -20.18
CA SER A 148 3.89 -8.40 -21.01
C SER A 148 3.76 -8.83 -22.47
N LYS A 149 2.65 -8.48 -23.13
CA LYS A 149 2.64 -8.41 -24.58
C LYS A 149 3.58 -7.29 -24.94
N GLY A 150 4.83 -7.65 -25.22
CA GLY A 150 5.86 -6.74 -25.68
C GLY A 150 5.30 -5.86 -26.77
N LYS A 151 5.06 -4.59 -26.47
CA LYS A 151 4.87 -3.60 -27.52
C LYS A 151 6.27 -3.28 -28.01
N ALA A 152 6.61 -3.89 -29.15
CA ALA A 152 7.73 -3.52 -29.97
C ALA A 152 7.76 -2.00 -30.09
N SER A 153 8.88 -1.42 -29.69
CA SER A 153 9.30 -0.08 -30.07
C SER A 153 9.17 0.01 -31.59
N ASN A 154 8.33 0.91 -32.08
CA ASN A 154 8.39 1.29 -33.49
C ASN A 154 9.05 2.66 -33.57
N ASP A 155 10.33 2.64 -33.90
CA ASP A 155 11.07 3.78 -34.41
C ASP A 155 10.58 4.14 -35.82
N ARG A 156 10.61 5.44 -36.12
CA ARG A 156 10.45 6.11 -37.45
C ARG A 156 8.99 6.22 -37.94
N VAL A 157 8.50 7.33 -38.50
CA VAL A 157 9.10 8.40 -39.32
C VAL A 157 8.35 9.71 -39.01
N LYS A 158 9.05 10.84 -38.89
CA LYS A 158 8.46 12.19 -39.04
C LYS A 158 8.56 12.52 -40.53
N ASP A 159 7.43 12.52 -41.23
CA ASP A 159 7.33 13.14 -42.55
C ASP A 159 6.69 14.53 -42.41
N GLN A 160 7.26 15.41 -43.23
CA GLN A 160 7.08 16.84 -43.48
C GLN A 160 5.62 17.31 -43.63
N ASP A 161 5.38 18.60 -43.37
CA ASP A 161 4.65 19.45 -44.32
C ASP A 161 5.15 20.91 -44.21
N ASP A 162 5.62 21.41 -45.35
CA ASP A 162 6.09 22.77 -45.60
C ASP A 162 4.91 23.74 -45.79
N ALA A 163 5.09 25.01 -45.39
CA ALA A 163 4.33 26.12 -45.94
C ALA A 163 5.19 27.39 -46.01
N ASP A 164 5.28 27.92 -47.23
CA ASP A 164 6.05 29.08 -47.69
C ASP A 164 5.78 30.40 -46.97
N ALA A 165 6.83 31.21 -46.82
CA ALA A 165 6.74 32.67 -46.79
C ALA A 165 8.02 33.28 -47.39
N GLN A 166 7.95 33.68 -48.67
CA GLN A 166 8.87 34.64 -49.26
C GLN A 166 8.36 36.05 -49.00
N SER A 167 9.14 36.86 -48.29
CA SER A 167 9.09 38.33 -48.41
C SER A 167 10.41 38.82 -48.98
N LYS A 168 10.32 39.55 -50.09
CA LYS A 168 11.35 40.47 -50.58
C LYS A 168 10.70 41.84 -50.61
N ASP A 169 11.23 42.75 -49.80
CA ASP A 169 11.40 44.17 -50.08
C ASP A 169 12.61 44.65 -49.27
#